data_AF-A0A673JRT4-F1
#
_entry.id   AF-A0A673JRT4-F1
#
_cell.length_a   1.000
_cell.length_b   1.000
_cell.length_c   1.000
_cell.angle_alpha   90.00
_cell.angle_beta   90.00
_cell.angle_gamma   90.00
#
_symmetry.space_group_name_H-M   'P 1'
#
loop_
_entity.id
_entity.type
_entity.pdbx_description
1 polymer ?
#
loop_
_entity_poly.entity_id
_entity_poly.type
_entity_poly.pdbx_seq_one_letter_code
_entity_poly.pdbx_strand_id
1 'polypeptide(L)'
;MANRPVQKETSSQPHFLQFNNLACETAGGKVKNGAFEIYVLSYCIYILIFIDCVCILKLMNKLLTLSLKVIFATDEWFAPARNLLKRDPPEFIASAFTDYGKWMDGWETRRKRIPGHDWCIIQLGVPGIINGLDVDTSFFTGNYAPFTSIQAACLDQMPSFTLEGDRTGMAASPSQFEAVAQLNTDSWEELVPMIKLNPGYSESCHNYLNVTYPHRVTHIRLNIYPDGGIARLKVYGIGKKDWSTVSSQDLVDLVALVNGGVCVGYSNAHFGHPRNIIGLGRADNMGDGWETARRLDRPKVLKVDEKGILQVPGCEWAVLRLGHPGIISKIEVDTNHFKGNFPDSCKIEACSLTPDEENNLIRNQWRSDKTPKWRILLSPQKLKAHHRHLFSGESVVQCGPVTHVRLVIAPDGGVSRLRLGGRPVSDNLTHPQQISKLLVFHANSFVGKRFVCAHMLPSR
;
A
#
# COMPACT_ATOMS: atom_id res chain seq x y z
N MET A 1 22.21 62.24 35.25
CA MET A 1 22.24 62.69 33.84
C MET A 1 22.22 61.47 32.94
N ALA A 2 21.36 61.53 31.91
CA ALA A 2 21.28 60.69 30.69
C ALA A 2 20.83 59.20 30.76
N ASN A 3 20.07 58.85 29.72
CA ASN A 3 19.20 57.69 29.46
C ASN A 3 19.87 56.56 28.63
N ARG A 4 19.45 55.29 28.87
CA ARG A 4 19.09 54.11 27.98
C ARG A 4 19.84 53.79 26.65
N PRO A 5 19.69 52.57 26.02
CA PRO A 5 18.95 51.32 26.39
C PRO A 5 19.72 49.96 26.20
N VAL A 6 19.38 48.87 26.93
CA VAL A 6 18.64 47.61 26.55
C VAL A 6 19.32 46.76 25.44
N GLN A 7 19.74 45.50 25.67
CA GLN A 7 18.88 44.29 25.64
C GLN A 7 19.37 43.12 26.51
N LYS A 8 18.38 42.45 27.13
CA LYS A 8 18.42 41.10 27.70
C LYS A 8 18.37 40.08 26.57
N GLU A 9 19.15 39.01 26.68
CA GLU A 9 18.60 37.64 26.59
C GLU A 9 19.46 36.65 27.37
N THR A 10 18.80 35.84 28.18
CA THR A 10 19.35 34.90 29.14
C THR A 10 19.16 33.48 28.64
N SER A 11 20.29 32.76 28.60
CA SER A 11 20.51 31.38 29.07
C SER A 11 19.80 30.18 28.43
N SER A 12 20.65 29.15 28.31
CA SER A 12 20.40 27.70 28.33
C SER A 12 19.95 27.06 27.02
N GLN A 13 20.96 26.57 26.28
CA GLN A 13 20.82 25.55 25.25
C GLN A 13 20.17 24.28 25.82
N PRO A 14 19.22 23.66 25.09
CA PRO A 14 18.94 22.24 25.18
C PRO A 14 19.32 21.49 23.89
N HIS A 15 19.71 20.25 24.10
CA HIS A 15 20.05 19.20 23.13
C HIS A 15 18.97 19.04 22.04
N PHE A 16 19.36 19.14 20.76
CA PHE A 16 18.49 18.92 19.61
C PHE A 16 18.31 17.41 19.38
N LEU A 17 17.07 16.92 19.48
CA LEU A 17 16.65 15.61 19.00
C LEU A 17 16.07 15.77 17.59
N GLN A 18 16.72 15.08 16.64
CA GLN A 18 16.37 14.97 15.22
C GLN A 18 14.93 14.52 15.00
N PHE A 19 14.19 15.25 14.15
CA PHE A 19 13.08 14.66 13.40
C PHE A 19 13.67 14.00 12.15
N ASN A 20 14.10 12.75 12.30
CA ASN A 20 14.30 11.83 11.20
C ASN A 20 13.71 10.47 11.58
N ASN A 21 13.20 9.79 10.57
CA ASN A 21 12.74 8.40 10.54
C ASN A 21 11.25 8.14 10.82
N LEU A 22 10.55 7.87 9.72
CA LEU A 22 9.51 6.85 9.61
C LEU A 22 10.16 5.45 9.84
N ALA A 23 10.68 5.23 11.04
CA ALA A 23 11.08 3.93 11.57
C ALA A 23 10.16 3.65 12.76
N CYS A 24 9.16 2.78 12.56
CA CYS A 24 8.54 2.11 13.70
C CYS A 24 9.53 1.05 14.20
N GLU A 25 10.54 1.48 14.95
CA GLU A 25 11.25 0.65 15.92
C GLU A 25 11.39 1.44 17.22
N THR A 26 10.70 0.95 18.25
CA THR A 26 10.97 1.15 19.69
C THR A 26 11.31 2.55 20.20
N ALA A 27 10.33 3.24 20.78
CA ALA A 27 10.33 3.69 22.19
C ALA A 27 9.14 4.63 22.43
N GLY A 28 8.32 4.32 23.44
CA GLY A 28 7.18 5.14 23.83
C GLY A 28 7.61 6.46 24.48
N GLY A 29 6.98 7.57 24.07
CA GLY A 29 7.07 8.87 24.74
C GLY A 29 5.78 9.67 24.54
N LYS A 30 5.16 10.12 25.64
CA LYS A 30 3.95 10.97 25.65
C LYS A 30 4.29 12.40 25.24
N VAL A 31 3.50 13.00 24.34
CA VAL A 31 3.56 14.44 24.03
C VAL A 31 2.45 15.17 24.81
N LYS A 32 2.81 16.23 25.53
CA LYS A 32 1.88 17.19 26.15
C LYS A 32 1.62 18.34 25.17
N ASN A 33 0.35 18.71 25.01
CA ASN A 33 -0.11 19.83 24.18
C ASN A 33 0.43 21.17 24.67
N GLY A 34 0.97 21.95 23.73
CA GLY A 34 1.24 23.38 23.84
C GLY A 34 1.23 23.97 22.44
N ALA A 35 0.27 24.85 22.18
CA ALA A 35 -0.02 25.42 20.87
C ALA A 35 1.17 26.17 20.27
N PHE A 36 1.50 25.91 19.00
CA PHE A 36 2.15 26.89 18.12
C PHE A 36 1.80 26.63 16.65
N GLU A 37 1.52 27.73 15.95
CA GLU A 37 1.12 27.81 14.55
C GLU A 37 2.21 27.26 13.62
N ILE A 38 1.77 26.40 12.70
CA ILE A 38 2.60 25.73 11.72
C ILE A 38 2.58 26.55 10.43
N TYR A 39 3.62 27.36 10.20
CA TYR A 39 4.02 27.76 8.85
C TYR A 39 4.88 26.65 8.24
N VAL A 40 4.26 25.51 7.90
CA VAL A 40 4.92 24.49 7.07
C VAL A 40 4.56 24.80 5.62
N LEU A 41 5.62 24.88 4.81
CA LEU A 41 5.57 24.99 3.36
C LEU A 41 4.50 24.06 2.80
N SER A 42 3.50 24.67 2.17
CA SER A 42 2.24 24.08 1.71
C SER A 42 2.41 22.72 1.00
N TYR A 43 3.53 22.46 0.33
CA TYR A 43 3.76 21.24 -0.45
C TYR A 43 4.05 19.96 0.36
N CYS A 44 4.71 20.03 1.52
CA CYS A 44 4.97 18.82 2.34
C CYS A 44 3.72 18.34 3.08
N ILE A 45 2.82 19.28 3.42
CA ILE A 45 1.55 18.97 4.09
C ILE A 45 0.64 18.16 3.17
N TYR A 46 0.56 18.46 1.86
CA TYR A 46 -0.33 17.70 0.97
C TYR A 46 0.07 16.24 0.83
N ILE A 47 1.36 15.90 0.79
CA ILE A 47 1.79 14.50 0.67
C ILE A 47 1.57 13.75 1.99
N LEU A 48 1.86 14.35 3.14
CA LEU A 48 1.59 13.75 4.45
C LEU A 48 0.07 13.58 4.71
N ILE A 49 -0.75 14.58 4.37
CA ILE A 49 -2.21 14.51 4.45
C ILE A 49 -2.77 13.46 3.48
N PHE A 50 -2.22 13.34 2.27
CA PHE A 50 -2.71 12.38 1.29
C PHE A 50 -2.29 10.94 1.66
N ILE A 51 -1.11 10.74 2.27
CA ILE A 51 -0.64 9.46 2.83
C ILE A 51 -1.47 9.01 4.05
N ASP A 52 -2.00 9.95 4.84
CA ASP A 52 -2.87 9.70 6.00
C ASP A 52 -4.36 9.55 5.65
N CYS A 53 -4.85 10.23 4.60
CA CYS A 53 -6.26 10.16 4.19
C CYS A 53 -6.57 9.09 3.13
N VAL A 54 -5.61 8.69 2.29
CA VAL A 54 -5.73 7.57 1.36
C VAL A 54 -4.44 6.74 1.49
N CYS A 55 -4.55 5.48 1.91
CA CYS A 55 -3.37 4.65 2.19
C CYS A 55 -2.61 4.28 0.91
N ILE A 56 -1.74 5.18 0.43
CA ILE A 56 -0.93 4.94 -0.76
C ILE A 56 0.18 3.92 -0.42
N LEU A 57 0.19 2.81 -1.15
CA LEU A 57 1.17 1.72 -1.10
C LEU A 57 2.58 2.22 -1.39
N LYS A 58 3.63 1.55 -0.91
CA LYS A 58 4.95 1.51 -1.61
C LYS A 58 4.89 0.42 -2.69
N LEU A 59 4.62 0.78 -3.94
CA LEU A 59 4.62 -0.12 -5.11
C LEU A 59 6.00 -0.76 -5.37
N MET A 60 7.06 -0.26 -4.70
CA MET A 60 8.45 -0.72 -4.80
C MET A 60 8.95 -1.58 -3.63
N ASN A 61 8.09 -2.27 -2.90
CA ASN A 61 8.58 -3.32 -2.01
C ASN A 61 8.81 -4.60 -2.81
N LYS A 62 10.08 -4.98 -3.00
CA LYS A 62 10.49 -6.27 -3.58
C LYS A 62 9.73 -7.40 -2.90
N LEU A 63 9.14 -8.28 -3.68
CA LEU A 63 8.35 -9.42 -3.25
C LEU A 63 9.10 -10.71 -3.57
N LEU A 64 9.03 -11.71 -2.67
CA LEU A 64 9.54 -13.06 -2.94
C LEU A 64 8.75 -13.79 -4.04
N THR A 65 7.58 -13.28 -4.44
CA THR A 65 6.72 -13.86 -5.49
C THR A 65 6.33 -12.90 -6.62
N LEU A 66 6.75 -11.63 -6.57
CA LEU A 66 6.49 -10.61 -7.61
C LEU A 66 7.77 -9.79 -7.83
N SER A 67 8.38 -9.93 -9.01
CA SER A 67 9.73 -9.42 -9.26
C SER A 67 9.71 -7.94 -9.64
N LEU A 68 9.77 -7.05 -8.63
CA LEU A 68 10.30 -5.70 -8.83
C LEU A 68 11.74 -5.83 -9.33
N LYS A 69 12.03 -5.35 -10.54
CA LYS A 69 13.32 -5.61 -11.20
C LYS A 69 13.74 -4.43 -12.07
N VAL A 70 15.03 -4.11 -12.05
CA VAL A 70 15.64 -3.27 -13.10
C VAL A 70 15.84 -4.15 -14.33
N ILE A 71 15.20 -3.77 -15.44
CA ILE A 71 15.23 -4.55 -16.69
C ILE A 71 16.18 -3.93 -17.71
N PHE A 72 16.60 -2.70 -17.49
CA PHE A 72 17.62 -2.00 -18.27
C PHE A 72 18.25 -0.88 -17.44
N ALA A 73 19.53 -0.59 -17.64
CA ALA A 73 20.22 0.61 -17.17
C ALA A 73 21.31 0.98 -18.18
N THR A 74 21.44 2.26 -18.51
CA THR A 74 22.45 2.72 -19.47
C THR A 74 23.88 2.49 -18.96
N ASP A 75 24.11 2.76 -17.68
CA ASP A 75 25.41 2.70 -17.02
C ASP A 75 25.22 2.32 -15.54
N GLU A 76 26.12 1.50 -15.00
CA GLU A 76 26.11 1.01 -13.61
C GLU A 76 27.53 0.97 -13.05
N TRP A 77 28.38 1.92 -13.46
CA TRP A 77 29.81 1.81 -13.23
C TRP A 77 30.22 1.87 -11.75
N PHE A 78 29.75 2.87 -11.00
CA PHE A 78 30.15 3.03 -9.60
C PHE A 78 29.25 2.21 -8.67
N ALA A 79 27.95 2.18 -8.96
CA ALA A 79 27.00 1.41 -8.17
C ALA A 79 25.79 0.97 -9.03
N PRO A 80 25.28 -0.25 -8.85
CA PRO A 80 24.29 -0.85 -9.72
C PRO A 80 22.85 -0.37 -9.43
N ALA A 81 22.07 -0.19 -10.49
CA ALA A 81 20.68 0.29 -10.47
C ALA A 81 19.75 -0.57 -9.60
N ARG A 82 20.05 -1.87 -9.42
CA ARG A 82 19.26 -2.74 -8.54
C ARG A 82 19.22 -2.26 -7.09
N ASN A 83 20.19 -1.45 -6.65
CA ASN A 83 20.22 -0.88 -5.30
C ASN A 83 19.09 0.13 -5.06
N LEU A 84 18.54 0.76 -6.10
CA LEU A 84 17.36 1.63 -6.01
C LEU A 84 16.17 0.94 -5.35
N LEU A 85 16.10 -0.39 -5.48
CA LEU A 85 14.97 -1.25 -5.11
C LEU A 85 15.10 -1.87 -3.71
N LYS A 86 16.19 -1.60 -2.98
CA LYS A 86 16.42 -2.16 -1.64
C LYS A 86 15.40 -1.61 -0.66
N ARG A 87 14.98 -2.47 0.30
CA ARG A 87 14.04 -2.09 1.36
C ARG A 87 14.74 -1.30 2.47
N ASP A 88 15.96 -1.70 2.80
CA ASP A 88 16.73 -1.10 3.89
C ASP A 88 17.11 0.34 3.53
N PRO A 89 17.17 1.24 4.53
CA PRO A 89 17.73 2.57 4.35
C PRO A 89 19.11 2.52 3.69
N PRO A 90 19.48 3.51 2.86
CA PRO A 90 20.84 3.60 2.34
C PRO A 90 21.87 3.63 3.47
N GLU A 91 23.05 3.08 3.19
CA GLU A 91 24.18 3.10 4.11
C GLU A 91 25.40 3.78 3.48
N PHE A 92 26.21 4.43 4.32
CA PHE A 92 27.50 4.98 3.92
C PHE A 92 28.63 4.38 4.74
N ILE A 93 29.54 3.67 4.07
CA ILE A 93 30.70 3.05 4.70
C ILE A 93 31.95 3.83 4.25
N ALA A 94 32.49 4.68 5.13
CA ALA A 94 33.55 5.63 4.78
C ALA A 94 34.82 4.97 4.20
N SER A 95 35.18 3.77 4.66
CA SER A 95 36.36 3.02 4.22
C SER A 95 36.13 2.13 2.99
N ALA A 96 34.89 1.92 2.55
CA ALA A 96 34.59 0.99 1.46
C ALA A 96 34.84 1.59 0.07
N PHE A 97 35.56 0.85 -0.76
CA PHE A 97 35.85 1.13 -2.17
C PHE A 97 35.70 -0.17 -2.98
N THR A 98 35.38 -0.03 -4.26
CA THR A 98 35.39 -1.10 -5.26
C THR A 98 36.51 -0.83 -6.26
N ASP A 99 36.78 -1.78 -7.16
CA ASP A 99 37.71 -1.56 -8.28
C ASP A 99 37.29 -0.41 -9.21
N TYR A 100 36.03 0.05 -9.09
CA TYR A 100 35.44 1.08 -9.93
C TYR A 100 35.31 2.43 -9.22
N GLY A 101 35.59 2.53 -7.92
CA GLY A 101 35.55 3.79 -7.17
C GLY A 101 35.04 3.66 -5.74
N LYS A 102 34.46 4.74 -5.20
CA LYS A 102 33.84 4.74 -3.88
C LYS A 102 32.65 3.77 -3.87
N TRP A 103 32.55 2.90 -2.87
CA TRP A 103 31.33 2.09 -2.71
C TRP A 103 30.18 2.99 -2.25
N MET A 104 29.07 2.92 -2.98
CA MET A 104 27.84 3.66 -2.69
C MET A 104 26.65 2.72 -2.66
N ASP A 105 25.78 2.89 -1.66
CA ASP A 105 24.54 2.11 -1.56
C ASP A 105 23.40 2.75 -2.36
N GLY A 106 23.57 2.75 -3.69
CA GLY A 106 22.61 3.33 -4.63
C GLY A 106 22.91 2.91 -6.07
N TRP A 107 22.29 3.60 -7.01
CA TRP A 107 22.69 3.61 -8.42
C TRP A 107 23.60 4.81 -8.65
N GLU A 108 24.75 4.62 -9.28
CA GLU A 108 25.64 5.72 -9.66
C GLU A 108 26.35 5.42 -10.97
N THR A 109 26.25 6.36 -11.91
CA THR A 109 26.80 6.23 -13.26
C THR A 109 28.13 6.96 -13.43
N ARG A 110 28.88 6.60 -14.49
CA ARG A 110 30.06 7.38 -14.90
C ARG A 110 29.69 8.81 -15.21
N ARG A 111 30.60 9.72 -14.85
CA ARG A 111 30.58 11.11 -15.31
C ARG A 111 30.48 11.16 -16.83
N LYS A 112 29.38 11.70 -17.34
CA LYS A 112 29.08 11.75 -18.75
C LYS A 112 29.85 12.92 -19.38
N ARG A 113 30.56 12.61 -20.47
CA ARG A 113 31.34 13.56 -21.28
C ARG A 113 30.93 13.50 -22.76
N ILE A 114 29.73 12.98 -23.01
CA ILE A 114 29.12 12.79 -24.32
C ILE A 114 27.67 13.29 -24.26
N PRO A 115 27.02 13.57 -25.41
CA PRO A 115 25.61 13.95 -25.43
C PRO A 115 24.69 12.91 -24.79
N GLY A 116 23.56 13.38 -24.25
CA GLY A 116 22.50 12.54 -23.66
C GLY A 116 22.53 12.50 -22.14
N HIS A 117 21.84 11.51 -21.57
CA HIS A 117 21.65 11.35 -20.14
C HIS A 117 21.55 9.86 -19.78
N ASP A 118 21.68 9.53 -18.49
CA ASP A 118 21.54 8.15 -18.02
C ASP A 118 20.13 7.83 -17.57
N TRP A 119 19.71 6.57 -17.76
CA TRP A 119 18.36 6.14 -17.40
C TRP A 119 18.31 4.64 -17.13
N CYS A 120 17.31 4.21 -16.39
CA CYS A 120 17.00 2.80 -16.17
C CYS A 120 15.50 2.55 -16.30
N ILE A 121 15.13 1.31 -16.63
CA ILE A 121 13.74 0.84 -16.65
C ILE A 121 13.53 -0.13 -15.49
N ILE A 122 12.46 0.10 -14.74
CA ILE A 122 12.07 -0.67 -13.58
C ILE A 122 10.69 -1.27 -13.85
N GLN A 123 10.61 -2.61 -13.81
CA GLN A 123 9.35 -3.33 -13.75
C GLN A 123 8.80 -3.27 -12.32
N LEU A 124 7.58 -2.79 -12.14
CA LEU A 124 6.90 -2.75 -10.85
C LEU A 124 6.57 -4.16 -10.36
N GLY A 125 6.69 -4.38 -9.05
CA GLY A 125 6.26 -5.65 -8.45
C GLY A 125 4.74 -5.83 -8.51
N VAL A 126 3.97 -4.74 -8.53
CA VAL A 126 2.51 -4.78 -8.63
C VAL A 126 2.09 -3.74 -9.67
N PRO A 127 1.41 -4.14 -10.75
CA PRO A 127 0.78 -3.18 -11.65
C PRO A 127 -0.21 -2.31 -10.90
N GLY A 128 -0.20 -1.00 -11.16
CA GLY A 128 -0.97 -0.09 -10.33
C GLY A 128 -1.13 1.31 -10.90
N ILE A 129 -1.88 2.12 -10.17
CA ILE A 129 -1.96 3.57 -10.36
C ILE A 129 -0.91 4.18 -9.44
N ILE A 130 -0.06 5.07 -9.98
CA ILE A 130 0.96 5.76 -9.20
C ILE A 130 0.39 7.09 -8.70
N ASN A 131 0.57 7.36 -7.41
CA ASN A 131 0.13 8.59 -6.76
C ASN A 131 1.31 9.45 -6.29
N GLY A 132 2.50 8.88 -6.12
CA GLY A 132 3.68 9.68 -5.79
C GLY A 132 4.96 8.87 -5.82
N LEU A 133 6.09 9.56 -5.72
CA LEU A 133 7.42 8.94 -5.67
C LEU A 133 8.29 9.65 -4.61
N ASP A 134 9.31 8.95 -4.13
CA ASP A 134 10.42 9.48 -3.34
C ASP A 134 11.72 9.10 -4.06
N VAL A 135 12.40 10.11 -4.60
CA VAL A 135 13.75 9.98 -5.17
C VAL A 135 14.74 10.37 -4.08
N ASP A 136 15.34 9.37 -3.48
CA ASP A 136 16.22 9.51 -2.33
C ASP A 136 17.67 9.61 -2.79
N THR A 137 18.31 10.75 -2.55
CA THR A 137 19.71 11.01 -2.90
C THR A 137 20.67 10.79 -1.75
N SER A 138 20.25 10.13 -0.65
CA SER A 138 21.05 9.96 0.58
C SER A 138 22.51 9.58 0.30
N PHE A 139 23.43 10.29 0.96
CA PHE A 139 24.88 10.14 0.86
C PHE A 139 25.53 10.57 -0.46
N PHE A 140 24.75 10.86 -1.50
CA PHE A 140 25.24 11.52 -2.71
C PHE A 140 25.24 13.04 -2.50
N THR A 141 26.21 13.58 -1.76
CA THR A 141 26.21 15.00 -1.37
C THR A 141 26.77 15.94 -2.44
N GLY A 142 27.70 15.45 -3.26
CA GLY A 142 28.30 16.20 -4.37
C GLY A 142 28.21 15.52 -5.74
N ASN A 143 27.78 14.26 -5.76
CA ASN A 143 27.69 13.37 -6.93
C ASN A 143 26.27 12.84 -7.16
N TYR A 144 25.24 13.46 -6.56
CA TYR A 144 23.86 13.12 -6.86
C TYR A 144 23.50 13.51 -8.30
N ALA A 145 22.47 12.88 -8.84
CA ALA A 145 21.86 13.29 -10.10
C ALA A 145 21.28 14.72 -9.97
N PRO A 146 21.75 15.73 -10.73
CA PRO A 146 21.26 17.11 -10.57
C PRO A 146 19.78 17.28 -10.90
N PHE A 147 19.28 16.57 -11.92
CA PHE A 147 17.87 16.56 -12.31
C PHE A 147 17.40 15.14 -12.60
N THR A 148 16.08 14.93 -12.50
CA THR A 148 15.41 13.69 -12.86
C THR A 148 14.10 13.95 -13.59
N SER A 149 13.67 13.00 -14.43
CA SER A 149 12.31 12.91 -14.96
C SER A 149 11.87 11.45 -14.91
N ILE A 150 10.56 11.21 -14.92
CA ILE A 150 10.01 9.87 -14.73
C ILE A 150 8.90 9.64 -15.73
N GLN A 151 9.04 8.59 -16.53
CA GLN A 151 8.03 8.15 -17.50
C GLN A 151 7.48 6.78 -17.09
N ALA A 152 6.30 6.42 -17.58
CA ALA A 152 5.72 5.11 -17.32
C ALA A 152 4.89 4.57 -18.48
N ALA A 153 4.77 3.24 -18.51
CA ALA A 153 3.95 2.52 -19.48
C ALA A 153 3.46 1.18 -18.93
N CYS A 154 2.54 0.57 -19.67
CA CYS A 154 2.31 -0.87 -19.60
C CYS A 154 3.10 -1.54 -20.73
N LEU A 155 4.00 -2.46 -20.38
CA LEU A 155 4.64 -3.34 -21.35
C LEU A 155 4.02 -4.73 -21.30
N ASP A 156 3.73 -5.26 -22.48
CA ASP A 156 3.26 -6.64 -22.68
C ASP A 156 4.42 -7.60 -23.00
N GLN A 157 5.55 -7.05 -23.47
CA GLN A 157 6.74 -7.82 -23.84
C GLN A 157 7.96 -7.28 -23.11
N MET A 158 8.79 -8.21 -22.64
CA MET A 158 10.08 -7.90 -22.00
C MET A 158 11.17 -7.85 -23.07
N PRO A 159 12.27 -7.09 -22.85
CA PRO A 159 13.41 -7.14 -23.74
C PRO A 159 13.99 -8.56 -23.80
N SER A 160 14.62 -8.90 -24.92
CA SER A 160 15.16 -10.25 -25.21
C SER A 160 16.43 -10.60 -24.41
N PHE A 161 16.70 -9.92 -23.30
CA PHE A 161 17.84 -10.16 -22.41
C PHE A 161 17.44 -9.98 -20.95
N THR A 162 18.27 -10.52 -20.05
CA THR A 162 18.15 -10.32 -18.60
C THR A 162 19.37 -9.58 -18.07
N LEU A 163 19.15 -8.69 -17.11
CA LEU A 163 20.24 -8.20 -16.25
C LEU A 163 20.48 -9.24 -15.16
N GLU A 164 21.72 -9.74 -15.06
CA GLU A 164 22.12 -10.77 -14.10
C GLU A 164 23.36 -10.35 -13.32
N GLY A 165 23.50 -10.92 -12.12
CA GLY A 165 24.67 -10.75 -11.27
C GLY A 165 24.87 -9.32 -10.73
N ASP A 166 26.08 -9.09 -10.24
CA ASP A 166 26.54 -7.74 -9.91
C ASP A 166 27.02 -7.01 -11.16
N ARG A 167 26.36 -5.91 -11.49
CA ARG A 167 26.66 -5.08 -12.67
C ARG A 167 27.54 -3.85 -12.37
N THR A 168 28.11 -3.77 -11.18
CA THR A 168 29.12 -2.74 -10.86
C THR A 168 30.24 -2.76 -11.91
N GLY A 169 30.57 -1.60 -12.47
CA GLY A 169 31.57 -1.47 -13.54
C GLY A 169 31.05 -1.69 -14.96
N MET A 170 29.76 -1.98 -15.13
CA MET A 170 29.17 -2.28 -16.44
C MET A 170 28.42 -1.09 -17.04
N ALA A 171 28.21 -1.15 -18.36
CA ALA A 171 27.25 -0.33 -19.08
C ALA A 171 26.46 -1.19 -20.08
N ALA A 172 25.36 -0.67 -20.58
CA ALA A 172 24.58 -1.35 -21.61
C ALA A 172 25.41 -1.55 -22.89
N SER A 173 25.37 -2.77 -23.43
CA SER A 173 25.99 -3.08 -24.72
C SER A 173 25.14 -2.55 -25.88
N PRO A 174 25.70 -2.41 -27.10
CA PRO A 174 24.94 -2.01 -28.29
C PRO A 174 23.70 -2.90 -28.52
N SER A 175 23.83 -4.22 -28.38
CA SER A 175 22.70 -5.15 -28.52
C SER A 175 21.59 -4.92 -27.48
N GLN A 176 21.93 -4.47 -26.27
CA GLN A 176 20.93 -4.13 -25.25
C GLN A 176 20.21 -2.82 -25.59
N PHE A 177 20.93 -1.82 -26.11
CA PHE A 177 20.31 -0.60 -26.62
C PHE A 177 19.34 -0.91 -27.77
N GLU A 178 19.74 -1.75 -28.73
CA GLU A 178 18.87 -2.18 -29.84
C GLU A 178 17.60 -2.89 -29.35
N ALA A 179 17.73 -3.82 -28.39
CA ALA A 179 16.60 -4.53 -27.81
C ALA A 179 15.64 -3.60 -27.05
N VAL A 180 16.16 -2.61 -26.31
CA VAL A 180 15.30 -1.67 -25.57
C VAL A 180 14.70 -0.59 -26.47
N ALA A 181 15.33 -0.23 -27.58
CA ALA A 181 14.76 0.69 -28.56
C ALA A 181 13.41 0.19 -29.12
N GLN A 182 13.22 -1.12 -29.19
CA GLN A 182 11.94 -1.74 -29.59
C GLN A 182 10.78 -1.43 -28.62
N LEU A 183 11.08 -1.07 -27.37
CA LEU A 183 10.08 -0.70 -26.37
C LEU A 183 9.59 0.76 -26.52
N ASN A 184 10.20 1.53 -27.43
CA ASN A 184 9.87 2.93 -27.71
C ASN A 184 9.73 3.79 -26.44
N THR A 185 10.70 3.66 -25.52
CA THR A 185 10.60 4.24 -24.17
C THR A 185 10.64 5.76 -24.14
N ASP A 186 11.16 6.39 -25.18
CA ASP A 186 11.14 7.84 -25.32
C ASP A 186 9.72 8.39 -25.53
N SER A 187 8.80 7.58 -26.04
CA SER A 187 7.39 7.93 -26.24
C SER A 187 6.49 7.56 -25.06
N TRP A 188 7.05 7.06 -23.95
CA TRP A 188 6.25 6.74 -22.76
C TRP A 188 5.72 8.01 -22.10
N GLU A 189 4.55 7.90 -21.50
CA GLU A 189 3.90 9.01 -20.81
C GLU A 189 4.78 9.54 -19.68
N GLU A 190 4.93 10.86 -19.62
CA GLU A 190 5.67 11.52 -18.57
C GLU A 190 4.80 11.65 -17.30
N LEU A 191 5.24 11.02 -16.20
CA LEU A 191 4.61 11.14 -14.89
C LEU A 191 5.15 12.34 -14.10
N VAL A 192 6.45 12.60 -14.26
CA VAL A 192 7.14 13.72 -13.63
C VAL A 192 8.02 14.38 -14.69
N PRO A 193 7.83 15.67 -14.98
CA PRO A 193 8.72 16.41 -15.87
C PRO A 193 10.14 16.50 -15.30
N MET A 194 11.07 16.99 -16.12
CA MET A 194 12.43 17.23 -15.64
C MET A 194 12.41 18.24 -14.47
N ILE A 195 12.86 17.79 -13.31
CA ILE A 195 12.91 18.57 -12.08
C ILE A 195 14.29 18.49 -11.44
N LYS A 196 14.65 19.52 -10.67
CA LYS A 196 15.89 19.56 -9.91
C LYS A 196 15.79 18.69 -8.65
N LEU A 197 16.81 17.91 -8.37
CA LEU A 197 16.94 17.16 -7.12
C LEU A 197 17.78 17.93 -6.10
N ASN A 198 17.54 17.62 -4.83
CA ASN A 198 18.33 18.09 -3.72
C ASN A 198 19.53 17.16 -3.42
N PRO A 199 20.64 17.71 -2.88
CA PRO A 199 21.79 16.93 -2.47
C PRO A 199 21.47 15.98 -1.31
N GLY A 200 22.24 14.90 -1.22
CA GLY A 200 22.08 13.78 -0.30
C GLY A 200 22.40 14.01 1.17
N TYR A 201 22.16 15.21 1.72
CA TYR A 201 22.25 15.47 3.15
C TYR A 201 20.99 14.98 3.86
N SER A 202 21.10 14.64 5.15
CA SER A 202 19.99 14.05 5.93
C SER A 202 18.71 14.90 5.95
N GLU A 203 18.83 16.21 5.79
CA GLU A 203 17.70 17.15 5.82
C GLU A 203 17.07 17.37 4.44
N SER A 204 17.73 16.95 3.35
CA SER A 204 17.33 17.27 1.97
C SER A 204 17.35 16.10 0.99
N CYS A 205 17.79 14.91 1.41
CA CYS A 205 17.97 13.76 0.51
C CYS A 205 16.66 13.22 -0.08
N HIS A 206 15.53 13.41 0.61
CA HIS A 206 14.23 12.93 0.14
C HIS A 206 13.55 13.94 -0.78
N ASN A 207 13.33 13.54 -2.03
CA ASN A 207 12.62 14.35 -3.03
C ASN A 207 11.25 13.71 -3.29
N TYR A 208 10.22 14.19 -2.57
CA TYR A 208 8.86 13.69 -2.69
C TYR A 208 8.12 14.35 -3.85
N LEU A 209 7.60 13.52 -4.76
CA LEU A 209 6.99 13.91 -6.02
C LEU A 209 5.54 13.43 -6.05
N ASN A 210 4.61 14.34 -6.30
CA ASN A 210 3.20 13.98 -6.48
C ASN A 210 2.96 13.60 -7.95
N VAL A 211 2.13 12.57 -8.18
CA VAL A 211 1.77 12.14 -9.54
C VAL A 211 0.27 12.10 -9.70
N THR A 212 -0.20 12.77 -10.75
CA THR A 212 -1.60 12.77 -11.16
C THR A 212 -1.72 11.99 -12.47
N TYR A 213 -1.68 10.66 -12.38
CA TYR A 213 -1.82 9.78 -13.54
C TYR A 213 -2.79 8.63 -13.23
N PRO A 214 -4.04 8.68 -13.71
CA PRO A 214 -5.10 7.76 -13.28
C PRO A 214 -5.05 6.39 -13.99
N HIS A 215 -4.07 6.16 -14.85
CA HIS A 215 -3.97 4.93 -15.63
C HIS A 215 -3.07 3.89 -14.95
N ARG A 216 -3.32 2.62 -15.31
CA ARG A 216 -2.52 1.49 -14.84
C ARG A 216 -1.15 1.52 -15.51
N VAL A 217 -0.10 1.26 -14.75
CA VAL A 217 1.28 1.11 -15.24
C VAL A 217 1.91 -0.18 -14.74
N THR A 218 2.83 -0.74 -15.53
CA THR A 218 3.64 -1.90 -15.13
C THR A 218 5.13 -1.59 -15.07
N HIS A 219 5.58 -0.53 -15.76
CA HIS A 219 6.98 -0.15 -15.85
C HIS A 219 7.15 1.35 -15.68
N ILE A 220 8.32 1.72 -15.15
CA ILE A 220 8.78 3.10 -15.01
C ILE A 220 10.15 3.23 -15.67
N ARG A 221 10.38 4.33 -16.38
CA ARG A 221 11.70 4.78 -16.79
C ARG A 221 12.11 5.95 -15.91
N LEU A 222 13.19 5.76 -15.14
CA LEU A 222 13.83 6.80 -14.35
C LEU A 222 14.97 7.40 -15.17
N ASN A 223 14.91 8.69 -15.45
CA ASN A 223 15.97 9.43 -16.12
C ASN A 223 16.75 10.27 -15.10
N ILE A 224 18.07 10.33 -15.22
CA ILE A 224 18.95 11.22 -14.46
C ILE A 224 19.76 12.07 -15.43
N TYR A 225 19.89 13.37 -15.17
CA TYR A 225 20.48 14.32 -16.12
C TYR A 225 21.68 15.09 -15.54
N PRO A 226 22.84 15.09 -16.22
CA PRO A 226 23.24 14.18 -17.30
C PRO A 226 23.63 12.77 -16.78
N ASP A 227 24.05 12.69 -15.52
CA ASP A 227 24.56 11.52 -14.82
C ASP A 227 24.51 11.79 -13.30
N GLY A 228 24.96 10.83 -12.50
CA GLY A 228 25.10 10.98 -11.04
C GLY A 228 24.48 9.82 -10.27
N GLY A 229 24.22 10.04 -8.98
CA GLY A 229 23.74 9.02 -8.07
C GLY A 229 22.35 9.25 -7.47
N ILE A 230 21.63 8.15 -7.25
CA ILE A 230 20.37 8.06 -6.49
C ILE A 230 20.45 6.83 -5.59
N ALA A 231 20.16 6.99 -4.29
CA ALA A 231 20.24 5.93 -3.30
C ALA A 231 19.05 4.97 -3.35
N ARG A 232 17.83 5.50 -3.37
CA ARG A 232 16.58 4.71 -3.50
C ARG A 232 15.60 5.41 -4.42
N LEU A 233 14.76 4.60 -5.05
CA LEU A 233 13.51 5.07 -5.61
C LEU A 233 12.38 4.34 -4.86
N LYS A 234 11.40 5.09 -4.36
CA LYS A 234 10.16 4.51 -3.83
C LYS A 234 9.00 5.04 -4.67
N VAL A 235 8.22 4.15 -5.25
CA VAL A 235 6.99 4.50 -5.96
C VAL A 235 5.84 4.21 -5.03
N TYR A 236 4.90 5.13 -4.96
CA TYR A 236 3.72 5.04 -4.14
C TYR A 236 2.45 4.96 -5.01
N GLY A 237 1.53 4.05 -4.71
CA GLY A 237 0.29 3.96 -5.48
C GLY A 237 -0.78 2.99 -4.95
N ILE A 238 -1.63 2.47 -5.84
CA ILE A 238 -2.64 1.46 -5.53
C ILE A 238 -2.55 0.35 -6.58
N GLY A 239 -2.53 -0.91 -6.13
CA GLY A 239 -2.55 -2.06 -7.04
C GLY A 239 -3.79 -2.05 -7.93
N LYS A 240 -3.63 -2.32 -9.22
CA LYS A 240 -4.71 -2.39 -10.19
C LYS A 240 -4.61 -3.69 -10.96
N LYS A 241 -5.28 -4.72 -10.44
CA LYS A 241 -5.41 -6.01 -11.11
C LYS A 241 -6.27 -5.83 -12.37
N ASP A 242 -5.91 -6.54 -13.43
CA ASP A 242 -6.78 -6.66 -14.58
C ASP A 242 -7.83 -7.75 -14.30
N TRP A 243 -8.99 -7.32 -13.83
CA TRP A 243 -10.09 -8.21 -13.46
C TRP A 243 -10.78 -8.85 -14.67
N SER A 244 -10.55 -8.36 -15.90
CA SER A 244 -11.07 -8.99 -17.11
C SER A 244 -10.44 -10.37 -17.37
N THR A 245 -9.25 -10.61 -16.79
CA THR A 245 -8.52 -11.88 -16.89
C THR A 245 -8.87 -12.88 -15.78
N VAL A 246 -9.71 -12.49 -14.82
CA VAL A 246 -10.07 -13.32 -13.66
C VAL A 246 -11.48 -13.88 -13.84
N SER A 247 -11.64 -15.20 -13.74
CA SER A 247 -12.94 -15.82 -13.84
C SER A 247 -13.81 -15.48 -12.62
N SER A 248 -15.11 -15.30 -12.83
CA SER A 248 -16.08 -15.16 -11.73
C SER A 248 -16.20 -16.43 -10.86
N GLN A 249 -15.61 -17.55 -11.29
CA GLN A 249 -15.54 -18.78 -10.51
C GLN A 249 -14.27 -18.87 -9.64
N ASP A 250 -13.25 -18.07 -9.95
CA ASP A 250 -11.96 -18.12 -9.28
C ASP A 250 -12.09 -17.63 -7.84
N LEU A 251 -11.49 -18.37 -6.93
CA LEU A 251 -11.37 -17.96 -5.54
C LEU A 251 -10.09 -17.14 -5.39
N VAL A 252 -10.25 -15.85 -5.18
CA VAL A 252 -9.16 -14.88 -5.07
C VAL A 252 -9.25 -14.13 -3.75
N ASP A 253 -8.11 -13.68 -3.22
CA ASP A 253 -8.12 -12.80 -2.06
C ASP A 253 -8.55 -11.39 -2.49
N LEU A 254 -9.84 -11.08 -2.28
CA LEU A 254 -10.46 -9.84 -2.76
C LEU A 254 -9.94 -8.61 -2.02
N VAL A 255 -9.37 -8.76 -0.82
CA VAL A 255 -8.85 -7.63 -0.03
C VAL A 255 -7.34 -7.49 -0.15
N ALA A 256 -6.66 -8.43 -0.81
CA ALA A 256 -5.22 -8.37 -1.00
C ALA A 256 -4.82 -7.04 -1.65
N LEU A 257 -3.80 -6.43 -1.07
CA LEU A 257 -3.25 -5.16 -1.55
C LEU A 257 -2.78 -5.23 -3.01
N VAL A 258 -2.25 -6.38 -3.45
CA VAL A 258 -1.86 -6.59 -4.86
C VAL A 258 -3.03 -6.71 -5.82
N ASN A 259 -4.20 -7.05 -5.30
CA ASN A 259 -5.43 -7.10 -6.07
C ASN A 259 -6.16 -5.74 -6.04
N GLY A 260 -5.61 -4.74 -5.36
CA GLY A 260 -6.16 -3.38 -5.25
C GLY A 260 -6.95 -3.11 -3.97
N GLY A 261 -6.85 -3.98 -2.96
CA GLY A 261 -7.41 -3.71 -1.64
C GLY A 261 -6.73 -2.52 -0.97
N VAL A 262 -7.50 -1.70 -0.26
CA VAL A 262 -7.04 -0.44 0.36
C VAL A 262 -7.62 -0.30 1.76
N CYS A 263 -6.80 0.13 2.72
CA CYS A 263 -7.29 0.58 4.02
C CYS A 263 -7.84 2.00 3.89
N VAL A 264 -9.11 2.20 4.21
CA VAL A 264 -9.84 3.47 4.00
C VAL A 264 -10.32 4.09 5.31
N GLY A 265 -10.10 3.43 6.44
CA GLY A 265 -10.31 4.00 7.77
C GLY A 265 -9.85 3.05 8.86
N TYR A 266 -9.54 3.57 10.03
CA TYR A 266 -9.18 2.78 11.21
C TYR A 266 -9.36 3.58 12.50
N SER A 267 -9.41 2.89 13.64
CA SER A 267 -9.55 3.52 14.96
C SER A 267 -8.22 3.94 15.58
N ASN A 268 -7.21 3.09 15.48
CA ASN A 268 -5.91 3.26 16.12
C ASN A 268 -4.82 2.52 15.32
N ALA A 269 -3.62 3.07 15.26
CA ALA A 269 -2.44 2.44 14.64
C ALA A 269 -1.21 2.79 15.49
N HIS A 270 -1.09 2.16 16.67
CA HIS A 270 -0.02 2.47 17.61
C HIS A 270 1.33 1.95 17.13
N PHE A 271 1.37 0.70 16.65
CA PHE A 271 2.51 0.13 15.94
C PHE A 271 2.06 -0.56 14.67
N GLY A 272 2.78 -0.33 13.58
CA GLY A 272 2.35 -0.77 12.25
C GLY A 272 1.04 -0.10 11.82
N HIS A 273 0.70 -0.25 10.53
CA HIS A 273 -0.47 0.39 9.95
C HIS A 273 -1.47 -0.67 9.49
N PRO A 274 -2.80 -0.50 9.64
CA PRO A 274 -3.80 -1.50 9.22
C PRO A 274 -3.66 -2.00 7.77
N ARG A 275 -3.23 -1.15 6.83
CA ARG A 275 -2.79 -1.53 5.47
C ARG A 275 -1.85 -2.76 5.41
N ASN A 276 -1.05 -3.01 6.45
CA ASN A 276 -0.12 -4.14 6.51
C ASN A 276 -0.85 -5.49 6.59
N ILE A 277 -2.05 -5.54 7.19
CA ILE A 277 -2.78 -6.81 7.34
C ILE A 277 -3.25 -7.36 6.00
N ILE A 278 -3.40 -6.51 4.99
CA ILE A 278 -3.72 -6.91 3.61
C ILE A 278 -2.47 -7.00 2.72
N GLY A 279 -1.29 -6.76 3.31
CA GLY A 279 0.01 -6.91 2.68
C GLY A 279 0.28 -8.36 2.27
N LEU A 280 1.36 -8.61 1.56
CA LEU A 280 1.63 -9.91 0.95
C LEU A 280 2.21 -10.94 1.92
N GLY A 281 2.15 -12.21 1.52
CA GLY A 281 2.75 -13.31 2.26
C GLY A 281 2.30 -13.39 3.71
N ARG A 282 3.22 -13.76 4.60
CA ARG A 282 3.04 -13.63 6.06
C ARG A 282 3.92 -12.49 6.55
N ALA A 283 3.60 -11.93 7.72
CA ALA A 283 4.44 -10.89 8.28
C ALA A 283 5.84 -11.40 8.62
N ASP A 284 6.87 -10.61 8.31
CA ASP A 284 8.26 -10.92 8.65
C ASP A 284 8.48 -10.81 10.18
N ASN A 285 7.85 -9.83 10.83
CA ASN A 285 7.86 -9.59 12.27
C ASN A 285 6.57 -8.85 12.72
N MET A 286 6.49 -8.39 13.98
CA MET A 286 5.31 -7.65 14.48
C MET A 286 5.11 -6.28 13.79
N GLY A 287 6.19 -5.58 13.41
CA GLY A 287 6.12 -4.27 12.75
C GLY A 287 5.50 -4.33 11.36
N ASP A 288 5.55 -5.51 10.72
CA ASP A 288 4.86 -5.80 9.47
C ASP A 288 3.39 -6.23 9.68
N GLY A 289 2.83 -6.07 10.89
CA GLY A 289 1.41 -6.23 11.20
C GLY A 289 0.70 -4.90 11.46
N TRP A 290 -0.45 -4.98 12.12
CA TRP A 290 -1.17 -3.85 12.70
C TRP A 290 -1.38 -4.10 14.18
N GLU A 291 -0.97 -3.16 15.03
CA GLU A 291 -1.13 -3.21 16.49
C GLU A 291 -1.70 -1.91 17.02
N THR A 292 -2.66 -2.05 17.94
CA THR A 292 -3.32 -0.93 18.59
C THR A 292 -2.79 -0.71 20.00
N ALA A 293 -2.94 0.52 20.50
CA ALA A 293 -2.66 0.83 21.89
C ALA A 293 -3.58 0.01 22.80
N ARG A 294 -3.09 -0.33 24.01
CA ARG A 294 -3.93 -0.93 25.05
C ARG A 294 -5.03 0.05 25.42
N ARG A 295 -6.27 -0.44 25.43
CA ARG A 295 -7.40 0.37 25.87
C ARG A 295 -7.36 0.59 27.37
N LEU A 296 -7.62 1.82 27.78
CA LEU A 296 -7.59 2.24 29.19
C LEU A 296 -8.94 2.07 29.89
N ASP A 297 -10.02 1.81 29.14
CA ASP A 297 -11.38 1.61 29.63
C ASP A 297 -11.72 0.13 29.92
N ARG A 298 -10.71 -0.74 29.98
CA ARG A 298 -10.89 -2.16 30.30
C ARG A 298 -11.41 -2.34 31.73
N PRO A 299 -12.35 -3.26 31.98
CA PRO A 299 -12.89 -3.48 33.31
C PRO A 299 -11.82 -4.09 34.21
N LYS A 300 -11.86 -3.73 35.51
CA LYS A 300 -10.93 -4.23 36.54
C LYS A 300 -11.01 -5.75 36.73
N VAL A 301 -12.18 -6.32 36.45
CA VAL A 301 -12.44 -7.77 36.51
C VAL A 301 -12.97 -8.19 35.16
N LEU A 302 -12.22 -9.09 34.51
CA LEU A 302 -12.60 -9.64 33.22
C LEU A 302 -13.66 -10.72 33.39
N LYS A 303 -14.65 -10.72 32.51
CA LYS A 303 -15.67 -11.77 32.39
C LYS A 303 -15.63 -12.34 30.98
N VAL A 304 -15.96 -13.62 30.85
CA VAL A 304 -16.11 -14.30 29.56
C VAL A 304 -17.55 -14.78 29.39
N ASP A 305 -17.98 -14.94 28.14
CA ASP A 305 -19.21 -15.66 27.82
C ASP A 305 -18.97 -17.19 27.80
N GLU A 306 -20.02 -17.95 27.46
CA GLU A 306 -19.99 -19.40 27.32
C GLU A 306 -19.00 -19.91 26.27
N LYS A 307 -18.59 -19.04 25.32
CA LYS A 307 -17.61 -19.34 24.27
C LYS A 307 -16.19 -18.93 24.68
N GLY A 308 -16.01 -18.44 25.91
CA GLY A 308 -14.73 -17.96 26.43
C GLY A 308 -14.31 -16.60 25.90
N ILE A 309 -15.17 -15.85 25.20
CA ILE A 309 -14.87 -14.53 24.64
C ILE A 309 -15.02 -13.47 25.72
N LEU A 310 -14.01 -12.59 25.85
CA LEU A 310 -14.03 -11.50 26.83
C LEU A 310 -15.18 -10.53 26.57
N GLN A 311 -15.93 -10.24 27.63
CA GLN A 311 -17.00 -9.24 27.65
C GLN A 311 -16.41 -7.91 28.10
N VAL A 312 -15.98 -7.10 27.12
CA VAL A 312 -15.29 -5.81 27.34
C VAL A 312 -16.02 -4.68 26.61
N PRO A 313 -16.05 -3.47 27.18
CA PRO A 313 -16.52 -2.29 26.47
C PRO A 313 -15.49 -1.90 25.41
N GLY A 314 -15.98 -1.47 24.24
CA GLY A 314 -15.13 -0.96 23.17
C GLY A 314 -14.43 -2.02 22.33
N CYS A 315 -13.83 -1.55 21.23
CA CYS A 315 -13.12 -2.35 20.25
C CYS A 315 -12.26 -1.43 19.38
N GLU A 316 -11.30 -2.04 18.68
CA GLU A 316 -10.55 -1.38 17.62
C GLU A 316 -10.97 -1.93 16.27
N TRP A 317 -10.87 -1.12 15.22
CA TRP A 317 -11.38 -1.47 13.90
C TRP A 317 -10.52 -0.92 12.76
N ALA A 318 -10.57 -1.63 11.63
CA ALA A 318 -10.01 -1.20 10.36
C ALA A 318 -11.02 -1.50 9.24
N VAL A 319 -11.28 -0.51 8.40
CA VAL A 319 -12.13 -0.62 7.21
C VAL A 319 -11.26 -0.76 5.97
N LEU A 320 -11.54 -1.79 5.19
CA LEU A 320 -10.80 -2.15 3.99
C LEU A 320 -11.76 -2.20 2.80
N ARG A 321 -11.45 -1.44 1.76
CA ARG A 321 -12.08 -1.60 0.45
C ARG A 321 -11.45 -2.78 -0.26
N LEU A 322 -12.30 -3.64 -0.85
CA LEU A 322 -11.86 -4.75 -1.69
C LEU A 322 -11.29 -4.22 -3.00
N GLY A 323 -10.32 -4.93 -3.56
CA GLY A 323 -9.78 -4.63 -4.89
C GLY A 323 -10.79 -4.87 -6.01
N HIS A 324 -11.82 -5.67 -5.74
CA HIS A 324 -13.00 -5.84 -6.57
C HIS A 324 -14.22 -6.19 -5.73
N PRO A 325 -15.42 -5.72 -6.09
CA PRO A 325 -16.66 -6.25 -5.56
C PRO A 325 -16.74 -7.77 -5.72
N GLY A 326 -17.18 -8.47 -4.68
CA GLY A 326 -17.27 -9.93 -4.72
C GLY A 326 -18.02 -10.55 -3.56
N ILE A 327 -18.19 -11.88 -3.66
CA ILE A 327 -18.84 -12.71 -2.64
C ILE A 327 -17.75 -13.45 -1.87
N ILE A 328 -17.60 -13.13 -0.58
CA ILE A 328 -16.59 -13.73 0.30
C ILE A 328 -17.11 -15.07 0.83
N SER A 329 -16.26 -16.11 0.79
CA SER A 329 -16.58 -17.47 1.26
C SER A 329 -15.51 -18.10 2.13
N LYS A 330 -14.28 -17.55 2.13
CA LYS A 330 -13.18 -17.96 3.02
C LYS A 330 -12.57 -16.74 3.67
N ILE A 331 -12.26 -16.86 4.96
CA ILE A 331 -11.63 -15.80 5.75
C ILE A 331 -10.43 -16.41 6.46
N GLU A 332 -9.30 -15.69 6.44
CA GLU A 332 -8.17 -15.97 7.30
C GLU A 332 -7.84 -14.75 8.15
N VAL A 333 -7.74 -14.94 9.47
CA VAL A 333 -7.18 -13.97 10.40
C VAL A 333 -5.91 -14.57 11.00
N ASP A 334 -4.74 -14.02 10.66
CA ASP A 334 -3.44 -14.47 11.18
C ASP A 334 -2.98 -13.51 12.29
N THR A 335 -2.64 -14.05 13.45
CA THR A 335 -2.02 -13.34 14.58
C THR A 335 -0.52 -13.64 14.69
N ASN A 336 0.13 -14.03 13.57
CA ASN A 336 1.57 -14.28 13.50
C ASN A 336 2.37 -13.18 14.23
N HIS A 337 3.43 -13.58 14.91
CA HIS A 337 4.28 -12.75 15.79
C HIS A 337 3.61 -12.09 17.00
N PHE A 338 2.29 -11.93 17.05
CA PHE A 338 1.56 -11.44 18.22
C PHE A 338 1.34 -12.56 19.24
N LYS A 339 2.33 -12.75 20.12
CA LYS A 339 2.38 -13.86 21.09
C LYS A 339 1.71 -13.52 22.42
N GLY A 340 1.87 -12.28 22.89
CA GLY A 340 1.31 -11.81 24.17
C GLY A 340 0.32 -10.64 24.04
N ASN A 341 0.20 -10.07 22.84
CA ASN A 341 -0.58 -8.87 22.53
C ASN A 341 -1.49 -9.07 21.31
N PHE A 342 -1.85 -10.31 20.99
CA PHE A 342 -2.94 -10.60 20.05
C PHE A 342 -4.28 -10.21 20.70
N PRO A 343 -5.28 -9.81 19.91
CA PRO A 343 -6.61 -9.51 20.45
C PRO A 343 -7.29 -10.76 20.97
N ASP A 344 -8.18 -10.58 21.95
CA ASP A 344 -8.93 -11.69 22.53
C ASP A 344 -9.86 -12.36 21.52
N SER A 345 -10.52 -11.52 20.73
CA SER A 345 -11.47 -11.94 19.70
C SER A 345 -11.50 -10.98 18.53
N CYS A 346 -12.06 -11.44 17.42
CA CYS A 346 -12.42 -10.59 16.30
C CYS A 346 -13.83 -10.89 15.79
N LYS A 347 -14.42 -9.92 15.10
CA LYS A 347 -15.55 -10.12 14.18
C LYS A 347 -15.27 -9.41 12.87
N ILE A 348 -15.95 -9.82 11.81
CA ILE A 348 -15.86 -9.15 10.52
C ILE A 348 -17.25 -8.75 10.05
N GLU A 349 -17.37 -7.51 9.64
CA GLU A 349 -18.58 -6.94 9.06
C GLU A 349 -18.30 -6.58 7.60
N ALA A 350 -19.35 -6.56 6.77
CA ALA A 350 -19.24 -6.21 5.36
C ALA A 350 -20.38 -5.28 4.92
N CYS A 351 -20.11 -4.43 3.95
CA CYS A 351 -21.08 -3.54 3.33
C CYS A 351 -20.75 -3.26 1.86
N SER A 352 -21.67 -2.61 1.18
CA SER A 352 -21.47 -2.08 -0.18
C SER A 352 -21.64 -0.58 -0.12
N LEU A 353 -20.64 0.13 -0.64
CA LEU A 353 -20.62 1.59 -0.75
C LEU A 353 -20.31 1.96 -2.20
N THR A 354 -20.96 3.02 -2.65
CA THR A 354 -20.58 3.80 -3.83
C THR A 354 -19.33 4.64 -3.55
N PRO A 355 -18.60 5.12 -4.58
CA PRO A 355 -17.47 6.01 -4.39
C PRO A 355 -17.80 7.30 -3.61
N ASP A 356 -18.97 7.90 -3.84
CA ASP A 356 -19.39 9.11 -3.14
C ASP A 356 -19.67 8.85 -1.65
N GLU A 357 -20.30 7.71 -1.32
CA GLU A 357 -20.51 7.30 0.06
C GLU A 357 -19.18 7.04 0.78
N GLU A 358 -18.25 6.32 0.14
CA GLU A 358 -16.89 6.10 0.67
C GLU A 358 -16.19 7.45 0.93
N ASN A 359 -16.14 8.34 -0.07
CA ASN A 359 -15.51 9.65 0.05
C ASN A 359 -16.12 10.50 1.17
N ASN A 360 -17.45 10.44 1.35
CA ASN A 360 -18.13 11.12 2.46
C ASN A 360 -17.75 10.52 3.82
N LEU A 361 -17.61 9.20 3.93
CA LEU A 361 -17.19 8.54 5.17
C LEU A 361 -15.74 8.85 5.50
N ILE A 362 -14.83 8.82 4.52
CA ILE A 362 -13.41 9.17 4.69
C ILE A 362 -13.28 10.63 5.16
N ARG A 363 -13.95 11.59 4.49
CA ARG A 363 -13.91 13.02 4.88
C ARG A 363 -14.38 13.25 6.31
N ASN A 364 -15.35 12.47 6.78
CA ASN A 364 -15.86 12.53 8.14
C ASN A 364 -15.14 11.57 9.10
N GLN A 365 -13.99 11.02 8.73
CA GLN A 365 -13.20 10.08 9.53
C GLN A 365 -14.01 8.89 10.07
N TRP A 366 -14.99 8.42 9.29
CA TRP A 366 -15.93 7.37 9.67
C TRP A 366 -16.78 7.69 10.92
N ARG A 367 -16.92 8.98 11.29
CA ARG A 367 -17.71 9.48 12.43
C ARG A 367 -19.10 10.02 12.02
N SER A 368 -19.66 9.56 10.91
CA SER A 368 -20.95 10.07 10.41
C SER A 368 -22.15 9.45 11.15
N ASP A 369 -23.19 10.26 11.40
CA ASP A 369 -24.49 9.80 11.90
C ASP A 369 -25.13 8.77 10.96
N LYS A 370 -24.82 8.85 9.66
CA LYS A 370 -25.23 7.89 8.63
C LYS A 370 -24.16 6.81 8.48
N THR A 371 -24.13 5.89 9.44
CA THR A 371 -23.22 4.73 9.35
C THR A 371 -23.65 3.77 8.24
N PRO A 372 -22.69 3.12 7.54
CA PRO A 372 -23.02 2.07 6.60
C PRO A 372 -23.86 0.97 7.24
N LYS A 373 -24.74 0.36 6.45
CA LYS A 373 -25.48 -0.84 6.88
C LYS A 373 -24.54 -2.05 6.90
N TRP A 374 -23.73 -2.15 7.95
CA TRP A 374 -22.84 -3.27 8.20
C TRP A 374 -23.62 -4.55 8.45
N ARG A 375 -23.27 -5.61 7.71
CA ARG A 375 -23.79 -6.96 7.91
C ARG A 375 -22.69 -7.82 8.52
N ILE A 376 -23.03 -8.67 9.48
CA ILE A 376 -22.08 -9.61 10.08
C ILE A 376 -21.69 -10.63 9.00
N LEU A 377 -20.41 -10.64 8.63
CA LEU A 377 -19.81 -11.62 7.73
C LEU A 377 -19.20 -12.77 8.54
N LEU A 378 -18.56 -12.46 9.66
CA LEU A 378 -18.04 -13.40 10.64
C LEU A 378 -18.45 -12.93 12.04
N SER A 379 -19.27 -13.72 12.72
CA SER A 379 -19.66 -13.47 14.12
C SER A 379 -18.44 -13.57 15.05
N PRO A 380 -18.48 -12.99 16.27
CA PRO A 380 -17.32 -12.96 17.17
C PRO A 380 -16.64 -14.33 17.35
N GLN A 381 -15.34 -14.38 17.06
CA GLN A 381 -14.49 -15.56 17.18
C GLN A 381 -13.37 -15.30 18.18
N LYS A 382 -13.13 -16.26 19.07
CA LYS A 382 -11.96 -16.27 19.95
C LYS A 382 -10.69 -16.46 19.13
N LEU A 383 -9.65 -15.70 19.43
CA LEU A 383 -8.35 -15.81 18.77
C LEU A 383 -7.31 -16.46 19.69
N LYS A 384 -6.24 -16.95 19.07
CA LYS A 384 -5.07 -17.55 19.72
C LYS A 384 -3.82 -16.77 19.35
N ALA A 385 -2.83 -16.81 20.24
CA ALA A 385 -1.50 -16.25 20.02
C ALA A 385 -0.83 -16.89 18.80
N HIS A 386 -0.18 -16.08 17.95
CA HIS A 386 0.72 -16.59 16.89
C HIS A 386 0.08 -17.69 16.02
N HIS A 387 -1.15 -17.46 15.54
CA HIS A 387 -1.98 -18.52 14.98
C HIS A 387 -2.77 -18.06 13.74
N ARG A 388 -2.95 -18.98 12.79
CA ARG A 388 -3.80 -18.78 11.60
C ARG A 388 -5.21 -19.30 11.87
N HIS A 389 -6.19 -18.41 11.82
CA HIS A 389 -7.60 -18.74 12.04
C HIS A 389 -8.28 -18.79 10.67
N LEU A 390 -8.70 -19.98 10.25
CA LEU A 390 -9.32 -20.23 8.95
C LEU A 390 -10.81 -20.48 9.13
N PHE A 391 -11.64 -19.70 8.44
CA PHE A 391 -13.10 -19.78 8.51
C PHE A 391 -13.69 -19.98 7.10
N SER A 392 -14.68 -20.87 6.98
CA SER A 392 -15.38 -21.18 5.72
C SER A 392 -16.69 -21.92 6.00
N GLY A 393 -17.53 -22.09 4.99
CA GLY A 393 -18.82 -22.79 5.16
C GLY A 393 -19.76 -21.99 6.06
N GLU A 394 -20.44 -22.66 6.99
CA GLU A 394 -21.48 -22.06 7.84
C GLU A 394 -20.95 -20.95 8.77
N SER A 395 -19.65 -20.91 9.08
CA SER A 395 -19.06 -19.84 9.88
C SER A 395 -19.03 -18.49 9.15
N VAL A 396 -19.09 -18.50 7.81
CA VAL A 396 -19.06 -17.29 6.97
C VAL A 396 -20.47 -17.00 6.47
N VAL A 397 -21.07 -15.95 7.01
CA VAL A 397 -22.45 -15.54 6.71
C VAL A 397 -22.54 -15.02 5.28
N GLN A 398 -23.52 -15.51 4.52
CA GLN A 398 -23.74 -15.08 3.14
C GLN A 398 -24.26 -13.63 3.09
N CYS A 399 -23.36 -12.70 2.78
CA CYS A 399 -23.70 -11.29 2.57
C CYS A 399 -24.01 -10.98 1.09
N GLY A 400 -23.88 -11.94 0.16
CA GLY A 400 -23.87 -11.62 -1.27
C GLY A 400 -22.72 -10.67 -1.64
N PRO A 401 -22.82 -9.92 -2.75
CA PRO A 401 -21.77 -9.01 -3.17
C PRO A 401 -21.53 -7.88 -2.18
N VAL A 402 -20.26 -7.64 -1.86
CA VAL A 402 -19.79 -6.56 -0.98
C VAL A 402 -18.61 -5.83 -1.60
N THR A 403 -18.38 -4.57 -1.20
CA THR A 403 -17.24 -3.76 -1.65
C THR A 403 -16.28 -3.41 -0.52
N HIS A 404 -16.74 -3.49 0.73
CA HIS A 404 -15.94 -3.15 1.91
C HIS A 404 -16.14 -4.18 3.01
N VAL A 405 -15.09 -4.34 3.82
CA VAL A 405 -15.14 -5.06 5.09
C VAL A 405 -14.63 -4.19 6.23
N ARG A 406 -15.10 -4.46 7.44
CA ARG A 406 -14.55 -3.93 8.68
C ARG A 406 -14.10 -5.08 9.56
N LEU A 407 -12.80 -5.18 9.77
CA LEU A 407 -12.24 -6.04 10.81
C LEU A 407 -12.39 -5.30 12.14
N VAL A 408 -12.99 -5.96 13.12
CA VAL A 408 -13.13 -5.46 14.48
C VAL A 408 -12.40 -6.42 15.41
N ILE A 409 -11.47 -5.91 16.21
CA ILE A 409 -10.75 -6.66 17.23
C ILE A 409 -11.12 -6.15 18.61
N ALA A 410 -11.19 -7.05 19.60
CA ALA A 410 -11.58 -6.69 20.96
C ALA A 410 -10.67 -7.33 22.01
N PRO A 411 -10.37 -6.61 23.11
CA PRO A 411 -10.56 -5.17 23.28
C PRO A 411 -9.60 -4.34 22.39
N ASP A 412 -8.38 -4.84 22.22
CA ASP A 412 -7.23 -4.25 21.54
C ASP A 412 -6.24 -5.36 21.19
N GLY A 413 -5.19 -5.05 20.44
CA GLY A 413 -4.08 -5.97 20.19
C GLY A 413 -3.54 -5.87 18.77
N GLY A 414 -2.83 -6.90 18.33
CA GLY A 414 -2.24 -6.96 17.01
C GLY A 414 -2.71 -8.10 16.12
N VAL A 415 -2.86 -7.79 14.83
CA VAL A 415 -3.19 -8.72 13.76
C VAL A 415 -2.10 -8.66 12.70
N SER A 416 -1.64 -9.83 12.26
CA SER A 416 -0.60 -9.95 11.24
C SER A 416 -1.17 -9.83 9.84
N ARG A 417 -2.19 -10.64 9.51
CA ARG A 417 -2.82 -10.65 8.18
C ARG A 417 -4.32 -10.90 8.24
N LEU A 418 -5.00 -10.38 7.22
CA LEU A 418 -6.37 -10.70 6.84
C LEU A 418 -6.37 -11.16 5.38
N ARG A 419 -7.03 -12.29 5.10
CA ARG A 419 -7.32 -12.76 3.74
C ARG A 419 -8.82 -12.95 3.58
N LEU A 420 -9.37 -12.49 2.46
CA LEU A 420 -10.79 -12.62 2.14
C LEU A 420 -10.93 -13.33 0.79
N GLY A 421 -10.88 -14.65 0.84
CA GLY A 421 -11.11 -15.51 -0.31
C GLY A 421 -12.56 -15.40 -0.77
N GLY A 422 -12.76 -14.88 -1.98
CA GLY A 422 -14.08 -14.71 -2.57
C GLY A 422 -14.04 -14.78 -4.08
N ARG A 423 -15.24 -14.75 -4.67
CA ARG A 423 -15.42 -14.72 -6.13
C ARG A 423 -15.75 -13.28 -6.56
N PRO A 424 -15.05 -12.73 -7.55
CA PRO A 424 -15.38 -11.40 -8.07
C PRO A 424 -16.73 -11.44 -8.79
N VAL A 425 -17.52 -10.39 -8.65
CA VAL A 425 -18.77 -10.22 -9.40
C VAL A 425 -18.59 -9.14 -10.46
N SER A 426 -19.25 -9.26 -11.61
CA SER A 426 -19.22 -8.21 -12.64
C SER A 426 -19.74 -6.87 -12.09
N ASP A 427 -19.11 -5.75 -12.47
CA ASP A 427 -19.43 -4.40 -11.99
C ASP A 427 -20.91 -4.03 -12.12
N ASN A 428 -21.61 -4.58 -13.12
CA ASN A 428 -23.05 -4.39 -13.34
C ASN A 428 -23.95 -4.90 -12.19
N LEU A 429 -23.45 -5.75 -11.30
CA LEU A 429 -24.22 -6.34 -10.18
C LEU A 429 -24.09 -5.56 -8.86
N THR A 430 -23.36 -4.44 -8.85
CA THR A 430 -23.13 -3.63 -7.65
C THR A 430 -24.27 -2.64 -7.34
N HIS A 431 -25.23 -2.49 -8.25
CA HIS A 431 -26.42 -1.64 -8.05
C HIS A 431 -27.60 -2.45 -7.48
N PRO A 432 -28.15 -2.07 -6.31
CA PRO A 432 -29.35 -2.70 -5.75
C PRO A 432 -30.58 -2.66 -6.66
N GLN A 433 -30.58 -1.83 -7.71
CA GLN A 433 -31.69 -1.68 -8.65
C GLN A 433 -31.81 -2.79 -9.71
N GLN A 434 -30.84 -3.72 -9.82
CA GLN A 434 -30.93 -4.83 -10.79
C GLN A 434 -31.02 -6.24 -10.17
N ILE A 435 -31.03 -6.36 -8.84
CA ILE A 435 -31.11 -7.66 -8.15
C ILE A 435 -32.50 -8.33 -8.35
N SER A 436 -33.52 -7.60 -8.79
CA SER A 436 -34.87 -8.13 -9.04
C SER A 436 -35.04 -8.95 -10.32
N LYS A 437 -34.04 -9.01 -11.23
CA LYS A 437 -34.18 -9.77 -12.49
C LYS A 437 -33.47 -11.12 -12.55
N LEU A 438 -32.50 -11.41 -11.68
CA LEU A 438 -31.80 -12.71 -11.70
C LEU A 438 -32.31 -13.76 -10.70
N LEU A 439 -33.06 -13.37 -9.66
CA LEU A 439 -33.65 -14.31 -8.71
C LEU A 439 -34.90 -15.05 -9.25
N VAL A 440 -35.41 -14.66 -10.42
CA VAL A 440 -36.59 -15.31 -11.05
C VAL A 440 -36.20 -16.51 -11.95
N PHE A 441 -34.93 -16.64 -12.34
CA PHE A 441 -34.51 -17.69 -13.28
C PHE A 441 -34.11 -19.04 -12.64
N HIS A 442 -34.15 -19.17 -11.31
CA HIS A 442 -33.82 -20.43 -10.61
C HIS A 442 -34.94 -21.01 -9.74
N ALA A 443 -36.15 -20.43 -9.77
CA ALA A 443 -37.29 -20.95 -9.02
C ALA A 443 -38.35 -21.68 -9.87
N ASN A 444 -38.28 -21.66 -11.21
CA ASN A 444 -39.32 -22.21 -12.09
C ASN A 444 -38.98 -23.54 -12.78
N SER A 445 -37.94 -24.24 -12.37
CA SER A 445 -37.59 -25.54 -12.94
C SER A 445 -37.94 -26.74 -12.05
N PHE A 446 -38.94 -26.68 -11.16
CA PHE A 446 -39.33 -27.87 -10.39
C PHE A 446 -40.76 -27.90 -9.84
N VAL A 447 -41.79 -27.49 -10.60
CA VAL A 447 -43.18 -27.87 -10.25
C VAL A 447 -44.04 -28.02 -11.51
N GLY A 448 -44.68 -29.19 -11.68
CA GLY A 448 -45.97 -29.27 -12.37
C GLY A 448 -46.01 -29.97 -13.74
N LYS A 449 -45.76 -31.29 -13.79
CA LYS A 449 -46.40 -32.14 -14.80
C LYS A 449 -47.84 -32.42 -14.36
N ARG A 450 -48.85 -31.92 -15.10
CA ARG A 450 -50.15 -32.61 -15.26
C ARG A 450 -50.98 -32.00 -16.39
N PHE A 451 -51.25 -32.87 -17.37
CA PHE A 451 -52.47 -33.07 -18.17
C PHE A 451 -53.30 -31.85 -18.63
N VAL A 452 -53.50 -31.76 -19.95
CA VAL A 452 -54.68 -31.11 -20.55
C VAL A 452 -55.33 -32.07 -21.54
N CYS A 453 -56.56 -32.47 -21.21
CA CYS A 453 -57.52 -33.12 -22.11
C CYS A 453 -58.17 -32.07 -23.03
N ALA A 454 -58.44 -32.45 -24.27
CA ALA A 454 -59.19 -31.66 -25.25
C ALA A 454 -60.71 -31.82 -25.06
N HIS A 455 -61.48 -30.73 -25.19
CA HIS A 455 -62.64 -30.63 -26.10
C HIS A 455 -63.38 -29.27 -26.04
N MET A 456 -63.56 -28.71 -27.24
CA MET A 456 -64.72 -28.05 -27.85
C MET A 456 -65.69 -27.15 -27.04
N LEU A 457 -65.69 -25.84 -27.41
CA LEU A 457 -66.81 -25.04 -27.98
C LEU A 457 -68.10 -24.78 -27.15
N PRO A 458 -68.91 -23.72 -27.48
CA PRO A 458 -69.10 -22.59 -26.54
C PRO A 458 -70.58 -22.21 -26.26
N SER A 459 -70.75 -21.02 -25.62
CA SER A 459 -71.97 -20.23 -25.34
C SER A 459 -72.72 -20.63 -24.06
N ARG A 460 -73.12 -19.73 -23.15
CA ARG A 460 -73.28 -18.27 -23.12
C ARG A 460 -72.77 -17.69 -21.80
#